data_AF-A0AAW8KQ34-F1
#
_entry.id   AF-A0AAW8KQ34-F1
#
_cell.length_a   1.000
_cell.length_b   1.000
_cell.length_c   1.000
_cell.angle_alpha   90.00
_cell.angle_beta   90.00
_cell.angle_gamma   90.00
#
_symmetry.space_group_name_H-M   'P 1'
#
loop_
_entity.id
_entity.type
_entity.pdbx_description
1 polymer ?
#
loop_
_entity_poly.entity_id
_entity_poly.type
_entity_poly.pdbx_seq_one_letter_code
_entity_poly.pdbx_strand_id
1 'polypeptide(L)'
;LKTKNLDKRRNGNVIWIAPVAELIKAEEEEAKAVAQSVKLAPLQTEYIQLKYAQAQDIMSLITQGSNNSNGMQRTSDGGNSTSTNLNTGVDSLGNNVGSLLSPRGTITQDDRTNTLIINDTAQSIDQIRKMIDLLDVQVKQVMVEARIV
;
A
#
# COMPACT_ATOMS: atom_id res chain seq x y z
N LEU A 1 -32.14 19.78 -13.32
CA LEU A 1 -30.81 20.29 -13.70
C LEU A 1 -30.01 19.31 -14.59
N LYS A 2 -30.30 18.00 -14.61
CA LYS A 2 -29.60 17.01 -15.45
C LYS A 2 -29.72 17.26 -16.96
N THR A 3 -30.83 17.82 -17.45
CA THR A 3 -31.09 18.11 -18.87
C THR A 3 -30.25 19.26 -19.45
N LYS A 4 -29.57 20.05 -18.61
CA LYS A 4 -28.76 21.21 -19.05
C LYS A 4 -27.26 21.07 -18.75
N ASN A 5 -26.78 19.87 -18.40
CA ASN A 5 -25.36 19.63 -18.07
C ASN A 5 -24.79 20.63 -17.04
N LEU A 6 -25.60 21.05 -16.06
CA LEU A 6 -25.20 21.94 -14.97
C LEU A 6 -25.08 21.13 -13.68
N ASP A 7 -24.01 21.37 -12.94
CA ASP A 7 -23.81 20.81 -11.60
C ASP A 7 -23.78 21.92 -10.55
N LYS A 8 -24.11 21.57 -9.30
CA LYS A 8 -24.18 22.53 -8.19
C LYS A 8 -23.33 22.05 -7.01
N ARG A 9 -22.41 22.88 -6.53
CA ARG A 9 -21.72 22.70 -5.23
C ARG A 9 -22.19 23.78 -4.26
N ARG A 10 -22.50 23.39 -3.02
CA ARG A 10 -22.89 24.31 -1.95
C ARG A 10 -21.76 24.39 -0.93
N ASN A 11 -21.23 25.59 -0.71
CA ASN A 11 -20.32 25.87 0.39
C ASN A 11 -21.03 26.87 1.32
N GLY A 12 -21.52 26.40 2.47
CA GLY A 12 -22.26 27.22 3.43
C GLY A 12 -23.54 27.83 2.85
N ASN A 13 -23.68 29.15 2.89
CA ASN A 13 -24.86 29.90 2.42
C ASN A 13 -24.87 30.19 0.89
N VAL A 14 -23.87 29.70 0.13
CA VAL A 14 -23.74 30.02 -1.31
C VAL A 14 -23.72 28.74 -2.15
N ILE A 15 -24.43 28.78 -3.29
CA ILE A 15 -24.49 27.68 -4.28
C ILE A 15 -23.78 28.16 -5.55
N TRP A 16 -22.71 27.46 -5.92
CA TRP A 16 -21.95 27.69 -7.15
C TRP A 16 -22.52 26.75 -8.22
N ILE A 17 -22.86 27.30 -9.38
CA ILE A 17 -23.43 26.57 -10.51
C ILE A 17 -22.50 26.77 -11.69
N ALA A 18 -21.92 25.66 -12.18
CA ALA A 18 -21.03 25.66 -13.32
C ALA A 18 -21.43 24.52 -14.30
N PRO A 19 -21.05 24.62 -15.58
CA PRO A 19 -21.17 23.51 -16.50
C PRO A 19 -20.39 22.30 -15.99
N VAL A 20 -20.99 21.10 -16.08
CA VAL A 20 -20.35 19.83 -15.69
C VAL A 20 -18.99 19.64 -16.36
N ALA A 21 -18.83 20.16 -17.59
CA ALA A 21 -17.58 20.07 -18.34
C ALA A 21 -16.41 20.83 -17.68
N GLU A 22 -16.66 21.98 -17.07
CA GLU A 22 -15.60 22.76 -16.39
C GLU A 22 -15.25 22.14 -15.03
N LEU A 23 -16.23 21.56 -14.34
CA LEU A 23 -16.02 20.82 -13.09
C LEU A 23 -15.16 19.56 -13.31
N ILE A 24 -15.50 18.77 -14.34
CA ILE A 24 -14.71 17.59 -14.72
C ILE A 24 -13.29 18.01 -15.08
N LYS A 25 -13.13 19.09 -15.86
CA LYS A 25 -11.82 19.59 -16.29
C LYS A 25 -10.98 20.11 -15.11
N ALA A 26 -11.57 20.86 -14.19
CA ALA A 26 -10.87 21.39 -13.02
C ALA A 26 -10.42 20.26 -12.08
N GLU A 27 -11.27 19.26 -11.84
CA GLU A 27 -10.95 18.11 -10.98
C GLU A 27 -9.90 17.21 -11.64
N GLU A 28 -9.96 17.05 -12.96
CA GLU A 28 -8.92 16.34 -13.70
C GLU A 28 -7.59 17.10 -13.71
N GLU A 29 -7.60 18.42 -13.85
CA GLU A 29 -6.39 19.26 -13.82
C GLU A 29 -5.73 19.26 -12.44
N GLU A 30 -6.52 19.33 -11.36
CA GLU A 30 -6.01 19.21 -10.00
C GLU A 30 -5.45 17.81 -9.73
N ALA A 31 -6.16 16.75 -10.13
CA ALA A 31 -5.66 15.38 -10.01
C ALA A 31 -4.40 15.15 -10.85
N LYS A 32 -4.33 15.72 -12.06
CA LYS A 32 -3.13 15.69 -12.90
C LYS A 32 -2.00 16.49 -12.28
N ALA A 33 -2.25 17.65 -11.68
CA ALA A 33 -1.22 18.46 -11.01
C ALA A 33 -0.64 17.70 -9.81
N VAL A 34 -1.49 17.06 -9.01
CA VAL A 34 -1.05 16.20 -7.90
C VAL A 34 -0.26 15.00 -8.44
N ALA A 35 -0.77 14.28 -9.45
CA ALA A 35 -0.04 13.17 -10.07
C ALA A 35 1.27 13.61 -10.74
N GLN A 36 1.30 14.82 -11.33
CA GLN A 36 2.51 15.41 -11.92
C GLN A 36 3.51 15.78 -10.84
N SER A 37 3.08 16.29 -9.68
CA SER A 37 3.99 16.55 -8.55
C SER A 37 4.60 15.27 -7.98
N VAL A 38 3.81 14.20 -7.83
CA VAL A 38 4.31 12.88 -7.41
C VAL A 38 5.28 12.31 -8.44
N LYS A 39 5.03 12.53 -9.74
CA LYS A 39 5.96 12.16 -10.81
C LYS A 39 7.20 13.07 -10.84
N LEU A 40 7.11 14.34 -10.48
CA LEU A 40 8.24 15.27 -10.48
C LEU A 40 9.08 15.17 -9.20
N ALA A 41 8.60 14.48 -8.17
CA ALA A 41 9.38 14.23 -6.97
C ALA A 41 10.68 13.48 -7.33
N PRO A 42 11.84 13.91 -6.78
CA PRO A 42 13.09 13.21 -7.03
C PRO A 42 13.06 11.82 -6.38
N LEU A 43 13.39 10.80 -7.17
CA LEU A 43 13.65 9.47 -6.65
C LEU A 43 15.03 9.47 -5.98
N GLN A 44 15.09 8.95 -4.76
CA GLN A 44 16.32 8.79 -4.00
C GLN A 44 16.59 7.30 -3.85
N THR A 45 17.87 6.92 -3.95
CA THR A 45 18.30 5.55 -3.67
C THR A 45 18.88 5.49 -2.27
N GLU A 46 18.32 4.65 -1.41
CA GLU A 46 18.85 4.37 -0.07
C GLU A 46 19.24 2.91 0.07
N TYR A 47 20.34 2.68 0.79
CA TYR A 47 20.87 1.35 1.12
C TYR A 47 20.62 1.08 2.60
N ILE A 48 19.84 0.05 2.92
CA ILE A 48 19.51 -0.34 4.29
C ILE A 48 20.06 -1.74 4.54
N GLN A 49 21.06 -1.84 5.41
CA GLN A 49 21.59 -3.13 5.83
C GLN A 49 20.79 -3.67 7.02
N LEU A 50 20.34 -4.92 6.92
CA LEU A 50 19.63 -5.64 7.98
C LEU A 50 20.58 -6.48 8.82
N LYS A 51 20.31 -6.57 10.12
CA LYS A 51 21.19 -7.27 11.08
C LYS A 51 20.68 -8.64 11.51
N TYR A 52 19.38 -8.79 11.69
CA TYR A 52 18.73 -9.99 12.21
C TYR A 52 17.77 -10.60 11.19
N ALA A 53 16.93 -9.78 10.57
CA ALA A 53 15.99 -10.23 9.53
C ALA A 53 16.71 -10.46 8.19
N GLN A 54 16.20 -11.40 7.39
CA GLN A 54 16.66 -11.61 6.02
C GLN A 54 16.02 -10.59 5.09
N ALA A 55 16.81 -10.02 4.18
CA ALA A 55 16.32 -9.04 3.21
C ALA A 55 15.25 -9.60 2.25
N GLN A 56 15.28 -10.92 1.99
CA GLN A 56 14.30 -11.69 1.19
C GLN A 56 12.91 -11.55 1.79
N ASP A 57 12.80 -11.84 3.09
CA ASP A 57 11.53 -11.86 3.79
C ASP A 57 10.95 -10.43 3.86
N ILE A 58 11.79 -9.44 4.17
CA ILE A 58 11.37 -8.03 4.22
C ILE A 58 10.90 -7.54 2.85
N MET A 59 11.62 -7.85 1.77
CA MET A 59 11.21 -7.51 0.41
C MET A 59 9.84 -8.11 0.06
N SER A 60 9.63 -9.38 0.42
CA SER A 60 8.35 -10.05 0.19
C SER A 60 7.21 -9.36 0.94
N LEU A 61 7.41 -8.94 2.20
CA LEU A 61 6.39 -8.27 3.00
C LEU A 61 6.01 -6.89 2.43
N ILE A 62 7.01 -6.10 2.00
CA ILE A 62 6.80 -4.77 1.41
C ILE A 62 6.01 -4.88 0.09
N THR A 63 6.34 -5.87 -0.73
CA THR A 63 5.71 -6.08 -2.04
C THR A 63 4.37 -6.81 -1.92
N GLN A 64 4.17 -7.67 -0.92
CA GLN A 64 2.93 -8.40 -0.68
C GLN A 64 1.81 -7.50 -0.17
N GLY A 65 2.12 -6.48 0.64
CA GLY A 65 1.16 -5.42 1.00
C GLY A 65 0.64 -4.66 -0.23
N SER A 66 1.46 -4.53 -1.28
CA SER A 66 1.08 -3.89 -2.54
C SER A 66 0.30 -4.80 -3.50
N ASN A 67 0.32 -6.13 -3.28
CA ASN A 67 -0.26 -7.14 -4.18
C ASN A 67 -1.46 -7.87 -3.59
N ASN A 68 -2.19 -7.26 -2.64
CA ASN A 68 -3.44 -7.82 -2.11
C ASN A 68 -4.64 -7.61 -3.07
N SER A 69 -4.40 -7.85 -4.35
CA SER A 69 -5.40 -7.78 -5.42
C SER A 69 -5.06 -8.74 -6.57
N ASN A 70 -4.66 -9.99 -6.27
CA ASN A 70 -4.77 -11.07 -7.26
C ASN A 70 -4.68 -12.47 -6.61
N GLY A 71 -5.74 -12.86 -5.90
CA GLY A 71 -5.84 -14.15 -5.20
C GLY A 71 -7.25 -14.75 -5.27
N MET A 72 -7.92 -14.63 -6.42
CA MET A 72 -9.16 -15.36 -6.70
C MET A 72 -9.11 -15.99 -8.10
N GLN A 73 -8.22 -16.98 -8.30
CA GLN A 73 -8.42 -17.99 -9.35
C GLN A 73 -9.42 -19.01 -8.81
N ARG A 74 -10.68 -18.81 -9.19
CA ARG A 74 -11.80 -19.71 -8.95
C ARG A 74 -11.50 -21.05 -9.64
N THR A 75 -11.04 -22.05 -8.90
CA THR A 75 -11.25 -23.45 -9.31
C THR A 75 -12.66 -23.82 -8.90
N SER A 76 -13.55 -23.78 -9.90
CA SER A 76 -14.87 -24.37 -9.86
C SER A 76 -14.74 -25.88 -9.71
N ASP A 77 -14.94 -26.41 -8.51
CA ASP A 77 -15.43 -27.77 -8.33
C ASP A 77 -16.27 -27.87 -7.05
N GLY A 78 -17.36 -28.62 -7.13
CA GLY A 78 -18.60 -28.42 -6.37
C GLY A 78 -18.51 -28.59 -4.85
N GLY A 79 -19.16 -27.67 -4.13
CA GLY A 79 -19.39 -27.78 -2.69
C GLY A 79 -20.25 -26.64 -2.14
N ASN A 80 -21.31 -27.01 -1.44
CA ASN A 80 -22.49 -26.24 -1.05
C ASN A 80 -22.23 -24.90 -0.32
N SER A 81 -22.92 -23.86 -0.81
CA SER A 81 -23.08 -22.55 -0.20
C SER A 81 -23.95 -22.60 1.06
N THR A 82 -23.33 -22.54 2.23
CA THR A 82 -23.97 -22.05 3.46
C THR A 82 -23.14 -20.92 4.05
N SER A 83 -23.17 -19.80 3.32
CA SER A 83 -22.65 -18.52 3.76
C SER A 83 -23.53 -17.95 4.88
N THR A 84 -23.18 -18.22 6.13
CA THR A 84 -23.55 -17.35 7.26
C THR A 84 -22.28 -16.71 7.78
N ASN A 85 -21.69 -15.83 6.96
CA ASN A 85 -20.56 -15.00 7.37
C ASN A 85 -21.11 -13.66 7.86
N LEU A 86 -21.43 -13.61 9.15
CA LEU A 86 -21.89 -12.41 9.85
C LEU A 86 -20.65 -11.62 10.30
N ASN A 87 -20.00 -10.92 9.38
CA ASN A 87 -18.87 -10.06 9.72
C ASN A 87 -19.36 -8.65 10.04
N THR A 88 -19.98 -8.49 11.21
CA THR A 88 -20.35 -7.21 11.80
C THR A 88 -19.15 -6.64 12.57
N GLY A 89 -18.46 -5.69 11.94
CA GLY A 89 -17.72 -4.60 12.58
C GLY A 89 -16.67 -4.96 13.64
N VAL A 90 -15.45 -5.25 13.20
CA VAL A 90 -14.23 -5.09 14.02
C VAL A 90 -13.12 -4.47 13.15
N ASP A 91 -12.65 -3.30 13.60
CA ASP A 91 -11.39 -2.55 13.35
C ASP A 91 -10.71 -2.47 11.96
N SER A 92 -11.26 -1.64 11.08
CA SER A 92 -10.50 -1.08 9.95
C SER A 92 -9.43 -0.02 10.34
N LEU A 93 -8.65 -0.23 11.40
CA LEU A 93 -7.47 0.60 11.75
C LEU A 93 -6.12 -0.05 11.36
N GLY A 94 -6.11 -1.34 11.00
CA GLY A 94 -4.88 -2.06 10.59
C GLY A 94 -4.60 -2.10 9.08
N ASN A 95 -5.54 -1.67 8.23
CA ASN A 95 -5.45 -1.81 6.77
C ASN A 95 -4.96 -0.54 6.05
N ASN A 96 -3.99 0.16 6.64
CA ASN A 96 -3.20 1.19 5.94
C ASN A 96 -1.79 0.68 5.61
N VAL A 97 -1.57 -0.63 5.51
CA VAL A 97 -0.45 -1.16 4.70
C VAL A 97 -0.84 -1.05 3.22
N GLY A 98 -1.37 0.11 2.82
CA GLY A 98 -1.44 0.50 1.42
C GLY A 98 -0.03 0.56 0.88
N SER A 99 0.11 0.39 -0.44
CA SER A 99 1.38 0.29 -1.15
C SER A 99 2.46 1.19 -0.52
N LEU A 100 3.39 0.55 0.18
CA LEU A 100 4.47 1.21 0.94
C LEU A 100 5.52 1.83 0.00
N LEU A 101 5.53 1.35 -1.24
CA LEU A 101 6.31 1.88 -2.35
C LEU A 101 5.46 2.88 -3.13
N SER A 102 6.07 3.94 -3.65
CA SER A 102 5.38 4.80 -4.61
C SER A 102 5.13 4.06 -5.93
N PRO A 103 4.23 4.55 -6.80
CA PRO A 103 4.00 3.96 -8.11
C PRO A 103 5.24 3.89 -9.02
N ARG A 104 6.29 4.65 -8.69
CA ARG A 104 7.56 4.69 -9.42
C ARG A 104 8.71 4.00 -8.66
N GLY A 105 8.45 3.57 -7.42
CA GLY A 105 9.43 2.99 -6.55
C GLY A 105 9.81 1.57 -6.97
N THR A 106 11.09 1.23 -6.80
CA THR A 106 11.58 -0.14 -6.98
C THR A 106 12.38 -0.55 -5.76
N ILE A 107 12.32 -1.84 -5.43
CA ILE A 107 13.07 -2.43 -4.33
C ILE A 107 13.81 -3.65 -4.85
N THR A 108 15.09 -3.74 -4.51
CA THR A 108 15.93 -4.89 -4.81
C THR A 108 16.71 -5.28 -3.58
N GLN A 109 17.13 -6.54 -3.55
CA GLN A 109 17.89 -7.11 -2.45
C GLN A 109 19.27 -7.54 -2.94
N ASP A 110 20.27 -7.39 -2.07
CA ASP A 110 21.55 -8.06 -2.17
C ASP A 110 21.73 -9.07 -1.04
N ASP A 111 21.64 -10.36 -1.38
CA ASP A 111 21.78 -11.49 -0.46
C ASP A 111 23.16 -11.56 0.20
N ARG A 112 24.21 -11.18 -0.53
CA ARG A 112 25.60 -11.32 -0.06
C ARG A 112 25.88 -10.37 1.11
N THR A 113 25.24 -9.20 1.10
CA THR A 113 25.45 -8.16 2.11
C THR A 113 24.26 -7.97 3.05
N ASN A 114 23.19 -8.75 2.85
CA ASN A 114 21.89 -8.59 3.51
C ASN A 114 21.39 -7.14 3.48
N THR A 115 21.49 -6.52 2.30
CA THR A 115 21.15 -5.11 2.09
C THR A 115 19.90 -5.00 1.21
N LEU A 116 18.95 -4.17 1.61
CA LEU A 116 17.88 -3.70 0.74
C LEU A 116 18.31 -2.41 0.06
N ILE A 117 18.13 -2.39 -1.26
CA ILE A 117 18.36 -1.24 -2.11
C ILE A 117 16.98 -0.74 -2.52
N ILE A 118 16.62 0.46 -2.07
CA ILE A 118 15.31 1.06 -2.30
C ILE A 118 15.51 2.28 -3.16
N ASN A 119 14.80 2.37 -4.27
CA ASN A 119 14.72 3.56 -5.10
C ASN A 119 13.29 4.10 -5.04
N ASP A 120 13.06 5.18 -4.29
CA ASP A 120 11.71 5.72 -4.10
C ASP A 120 11.72 7.20 -3.67
N THR A 121 10.53 7.77 -3.44
CA THR A 121 10.36 9.08 -2.81
C THR A 121 10.79 9.03 -1.35
N ALA A 122 11.28 10.16 -0.82
CA ALA A 122 11.71 10.26 0.57
C ALA A 122 10.61 9.85 1.58
N GLN A 123 9.34 10.13 1.27
CA GLN A 123 8.21 9.78 2.13
C GLN A 123 8.05 8.26 2.29
N SER A 124 8.15 7.52 1.19
CA SER A 124 8.09 6.05 1.19
C SER A 124 9.29 5.43 1.90
N ILE A 125 10.49 5.97 1.66
CA ILE A 125 11.73 5.51 2.31
C ILE A 125 11.65 5.66 3.84
N ASP A 126 11.18 6.80 4.33
CA ASP A 126 10.99 7.04 5.77
C ASP A 126 10.01 6.04 6.42
N GLN A 127 8.95 5.68 5.70
CA GLN A 127 7.97 4.69 6.16
C GLN A 127 8.56 3.28 6.18
N ILE A 128 9.28 2.89 5.12
CA ILE A 128 9.98 1.59 5.03
C ILE A 128 10.98 1.45 6.17
N ARG A 129 11.74 2.51 6.46
CA ARG A 129 12.72 2.52 7.54
C ARG A 129 12.09 2.23 8.91
N LYS A 130 10.99 2.90 9.23
CA LYS A 130 10.25 2.66 10.49
C LYS A 130 9.73 1.23 10.58
N MET A 131 9.27 0.66 9.47
CA MET A 131 8.81 -0.72 9.43
C MET A 131 9.97 -1.70 9.65
N ILE A 132 11.11 -1.46 8.99
CA ILE A 132 12.31 -2.28 9.16
C ILE A 132 12.80 -2.24 10.61
N ASP A 133 12.85 -1.07 11.24
CA ASP A 133 13.29 -0.93 12.64
C ASP A 133 12.44 -1.76 13.62
N LEU A 134 11.17 -1.99 13.32
CA LEU A 134 10.27 -2.82 14.13
C LEU A 134 10.43 -4.32 13.87
N LEU A 135 10.81 -4.71 12.65
CA LEU A 135 10.91 -6.10 12.22
C LEU A 135 12.32 -6.67 12.40
N ASP A 136 13.37 -5.85 12.32
CA ASP A 136 14.76 -6.24 12.48
C ASP A 136 15.13 -6.39 13.96
N VAL A 137 14.48 -7.34 14.63
CA VAL A 137 14.69 -7.67 16.05
C VAL A 137 15.26 -9.06 16.22
N GLN A 138 16.05 -9.26 17.27
CA GLN A 138 16.69 -10.53 17.55
C GLN A 138 15.68 -11.58 18.05
N VAL A 139 15.66 -12.75 17.42
CA VAL A 139 14.79 -13.87 17.84
C VAL A 139 15.37 -14.60 19.06
N LYS A 140 14.51 -14.97 20.01
CA LYS A 140 14.90 -15.79 21.17
C LYS A 140 14.86 -17.27 20.79
N GLN A 141 15.94 -17.99 21.08
CA GLN A 141 15.97 -19.44 20.91
C GLN A 141 15.18 -20.11 22.04
N VAL A 142 14.35 -21.10 21.69
CA VAL A 142 13.62 -21.94 22.64
C VAL A 142 14.16 -23.37 22.56
N MET A 143 14.41 -23.97 23.73
CA MET A 143 14.80 -25.39 23.81
C MET A 143 13.54 -26.25 23.71
N VAL A 144 13.52 -27.18 22.77
CA VAL A 144 12.41 -28.12 22.61
C VAL A 144 12.90 -29.51 23.00
N GLU A 145 12.36 -30.04 24.10
CA GLU A 145 12.56 -31.44 24.50
C GLU A 145 11.49 -32.31 23.83
N ALA A 146 11.91 -33.32 23.06
CA ALA A 146 11.01 -34.32 22.51
C ALA A 146 11.16 -35.60 23.33
N ARG A 147 10.05 -36.11 23.87
CA ARG A 147 9.98 -37.42 24.53
C ARG A 147 9.55 -38.46 23.50
N ILE A 148 10.31 -39.53 23.35
CA ILE A 148 9.96 -40.68 22.50
C ILE A 148 9.34 -41.79 23.37
N VAL A 149 8.35 -42.51 22.84
CA VAL A 149 7.68 -43.68 23.46
C VAL A 149 7.74 -44.85 22.50
#